data_AF-X1NK34-F1
#
_entry.id   AF-X1NK34-F1
#
_cell.length_a   1.000
_cell.length_b   1.000
_cell.length_c   1.000
_cell.angle_alpha   90.00
_cell.angle_beta   90.00
_cell.angle_gamma   90.00
#
_symmetry.space_group_name_H-M   'P 1'
#
loop_
_entity.id
_entity.type
_entity.pdbx_description
1 polymer ?
#
loop_
_entity_poly.entity_id
_entity_poly.type
_entity_poly.pdbx_seq_one_letter_code
_entity_poly.pdbx_strand_id
1 'polypeptide(L)'
;PIDINTAGFDEFARIPYLSISDCLKIVEYREKKGHYNTLKDLLNIPGFDVILLDRIKYFITVKRKPFKIDKFTTRMRLKSEIPKKELSEKYYTKTKCSFDRYTIYLVTEKDPYENSFFDYYSPGIIIGRGTRQFVLGKYNLDLGSGVMLSPIGSFFYSTDFRVMIKERGIIPYTSVLENSGFFGAAYSDSLFLKYTLFFSNQKLDGRIDSLGAARSFDESGYHTDSLSRDRKDRINEKMFGYDIRYQFSDLLVSNRTYWCSYNPEFVCNDSFTKFYGGKFWTSGLGLKYSGDFL
;
A
#
# COMPACT_ATOMS: atom_id res chain seq x y z
N PRO A 1 37.79 2.08 17.72
CA PRO A 1 36.50 2.27 18.40
C PRO A 1 35.67 0.98 18.44
N ILE A 2 35.24 0.57 19.64
CA ILE A 2 34.39 -0.62 19.86
C ILE A 2 32.91 -0.25 19.77
N ASP A 3 32.07 -1.17 19.30
CA ASP A 3 30.63 -0.91 19.18
C ASP A 3 29.91 -1.21 20.50
N ILE A 4 29.30 -0.19 21.10
CA ILE A 4 28.67 -0.32 22.42
C ILE A 4 27.50 -1.31 22.45
N ASN A 5 26.88 -1.56 21.28
CA ASN A 5 25.77 -2.50 21.17
C ASN A 5 26.19 -3.97 21.09
N THR A 6 27.46 -4.26 20.76
CA THR A 6 27.97 -5.64 20.64
C THR A 6 29.07 -5.95 21.64
N ALA A 7 29.74 -4.94 22.16
CA ALA A 7 30.93 -5.14 22.97
C ALA A 7 30.64 -5.84 24.31
N GLY A 8 31.55 -6.71 24.72
CA GLY A 8 31.51 -7.40 26.02
C GLY A 8 32.13 -6.58 27.15
N PHE A 9 31.96 -7.04 28.39
CA PHE A 9 32.58 -6.42 29.56
C PHE A 9 34.11 -6.28 29.42
N ASP A 10 34.77 -7.34 28.95
CA ASP A 10 36.23 -7.37 28.78
C ASP A 10 36.75 -6.36 27.75
N GLU A 11 35.92 -5.97 26.78
CA GLU A 11 36.26 -4.97 25.79
C GLU A 11 36.08 -3.55 26.35
N PHE A 12 35.03 -3.31 27.14
CA PHE A 12 34.84 -2.05 27.84
C PHE A 12 35.91 -1.79 28.89
N ALA A 13 36.37 -2.83 29.60
CA ALA A 13 37.42 -2.74 30.62
C ALA A 13 38.77 -2.27 30.05
N ARG A 14 38.97 -2.35 28.72
CA ARG A 14 40.18 -1.86 28.03
C ARG A 14 40.10 -0.37 27.68
N ILE A 15 38.96 0.28 27.87
CA ILE A 15 38.77 1.69 27.55
C ILE A 15 39.28 2.55 28.70
N PRO A 16 40.23 3.48 28.44
CA PRO A 16 40.65 4.45 29.43
C PRO A 16 39.45 5.27 29.93
N TYR A 17 39.50 5.71 31.20
CA TYR A 17 38.46 6.52 31.84
C TYR A 17 37.17 5.80 32.22
N LEU A 18 36.95 4.53 31.83
CA LEU A 18 35.85 3.72 32.33
C LEU A 18 36.28 2.91 33.55
N SER A 19 35.51 3.01 34.64
CA SER A 19 35.67 2.12 35.79
C SER A 19 34.97 0.78 35.54
N ILE A 20 35.31 -0.25 36.32
CA ILE A 20 34.60 -1.54 36.31
C ILE A 20 33.09 -1.35 36.52
N SER A 21 32.70 -0.42 37.39
CA SER A 21 31.30 -0.08 37.64
C SER A 21 30.63 0.51 36.40
N ASP A 22 31.32 1.40 35.67
CA ASP A 22 30.80 2.02 34.45
C ASP A 22 30.60 0.99 33.34
N CYS A 23 31.56 0.07 33.17
CA CYS A 23 31.46 -1.04 32.22
C CYS A 23 30.23 -1.91 32.50
N LEU A 24 29.97 -2.26 33.77
CA LEU A 24 28.79 -3.02 34.17
C LEU A 24 27.50 -2.28 33.88
N LYS A 25 27.42 -0.99 34.21
CA LYS A 25 26.23 -0.17 33.95
C LYS A 25 25.91 -0.06 32.45
N ILE A 26 26.92 0.04 31.59
CA ILE A 26 26.72 0.06 30.13
C ILE A 26 26.09 -1.25 29.65
N VAL A 27 26.58 -2.40 30.13
CA VAL A 27 26.06 -3.72 29.75
C VAL A 27 24.64 -3.91 30.31
N GLU A 28 24.42 -3.60 31.58
CA GLU A 28 23.12 -3.76 32.25
C GLU A 28 22.05 -2.87 31.61
N TYR A 29 22.38 -1.62 31.31
CA TYR A 29 21.45 -0.72 30.63
C TYR A 29 21.08 -1.24 29.24
N ARG A 30 22.05 -1.79 28.48
CA ARG A 30 21.80 -2.41 27.17
C ARG A 30 20.85 -3.61 27.27
N GLU A 31 21.02 -4.45 28.29
CA GLU A 31 20.17 -5.63 28.50
C GLU A 31 18.76 -5.26 28.97
N LYS A 32 18.62 -4.24 29.83
CA LYS A 32 17.32 -3.82 30.38
C LYS A 32 16.50 -2.93 29.44
N LYS A 33 17.15 -2.00 28.73
CA LYS A 33 16.48 -0.97 27.91
C LYS A 33 16.61 -1.18 26.41
N GLY A 34 17.49 -2.08 25.97
CA GLY A 34 17.78 -2.35 24.57
C GLY A 34 18.96 -1.55 24.03
N HIS A 35 19.09 -1.52 22.71
CA HIS A 35 20.26 -0.96 22.02
C HIS A 35 20.35 0.57 22.15
N TYR A 36 21.57 1.08 22.22
CA TYR A 36 21.88 2.50 22.08
C TYR A 36 21.75 2.92 20.60
N ASN A 37 21.06 4.03 20.33
CA ASN A 37 20.89 4.62 19.00
C ASN A 37 21.92 5.72 18.72
N THR A 38 22.36 6.41 19.77
CA THR A 38 23.39 7.45 19.72
C THR A 38 24.34 7.35 20.92
N LEU A 39 25.54 7.92 20.81
CA LEU A 39 26.46 8.00 21.96
C LEU A 39 25.90 8.83 23.13
N LYS A 40 25.00 9.79 22.86
CA LYS A 40 24.35 10.60 23.89
C LYS A 40 23.43 9.77 24.79
N ASP A 41 22.99 8.60 24.33
CA ASP A 41 22.11 7.72 25.10
C ASP A 41 22.79 7.21 26.38
N LEU A 42 24.13 7.23 26.44
CA LEU A 42 24.91 6.92 27.64
C LEU A 42 24.67 7.91 28.78
N LEU A 43 24.27 9.15 28.50
CA LEU A 43 23.95 10.14 29.54
C LEU A 43 22.70 9.78 30.36
N ASN A 44 21.91 8.80 29.90
CA ASN A 44 20.79 8.27 30.68
C ASN A 44 21.25 7.29 31.78
N ILE A 45 22.53 6.91 31.78
CA ILE A 45 23.10 6.01 32.77
C ILE A 45 23.57 6.84 33.98
N PRO A 46 23.12 6.51 35.21
CA PRO A 46 23.57 7.21 36.40
C PRO A 46 25.10 7.19 36.56
N GLY A 47 25.71 8.38 36.59
CA GLY A 47 27.15 8.58 36.70
C GLY A 47 27.86 8.85 35.37
N PHE A 48 27.16 8.80 34.24
CA PHE A 48 27.69 9.23 32.95
C PHE A 48 27.34 10.70 32.70
N ASP A 49 28.37 11.55 32.64
CA ASP A 49 28.24 12.96 32.32
C ASP A 49 28.82 13.30 30.94
N VAL A 50 28.64 14.55 30.52
CA VAL A 50 29.13 15.03 29.23
C VAL A 50 30.66 14.97 29.15
N ILE A 51 31.34 15.16 30.29
CA ILE A 51 32.81 15.17 30.38
C ILE A 51 33.37 13.76 30.14
N LEU A 52 32.81 12.74 30.80
CA LEU A 52 33.16 11.35 30.59
C LEU A 52 32.88 10.93 29.16
N LEU A 53 31.69 11.27 28.64
CA LEU A 53 31.30 10.97 27.26
C LEU A 53 32.30 11.56 26.26
N ASP A 54 32.74 12.81 26.46
CA ASP A 54 33.71 13.47 25.58
C ASP A 54 35.08 12.79 25.57
N ARG A 55 35.50 12.24 26.73
CA ARG A 55 36.75 11.49 26.86
C ARG A 55 36.70 10.12 26.19
N ILE A 56 35.55 9.44 26.27
CA ILE A 56 35.42 8.08 25.74
C ILE A 56 34.96 8.02 24.28
N LYS A 57 34.40 9.11 23.71
CA LYS A 57 33.75 9.13 22.37
C LYS A 57 34.60 8.62 21.21
N TYR A 58 35.93 8.67 21.32
CA TYR A 58 36.85 8.16 20.29
C TYR A 58 37.15 6.67 20.44
N PHE A 59 36.90 6.09 21.61
CA PHE A 59 37.08 4.67 21.92
C PHE A 59 35.81 3.86 21.66
N ILE A 60 34.64 4.50 21.66
CA ILE A 60 33.35 3.85 21.44
C ILE A 60 32.67 4.34 20.17
N THR A 61 31.79 3.52 19.61
CA THR A 61 30.92 3.89 18.49
C THR A 61 29.57 3.21 18.63
N VAL A 62 28.57 3.73 17.93
CA VAL A 62 27.28 3.06 17.73
C VAL A 62 27.21 2.66 16.27
N LYS A 63 27.41 1.38 15.96
CA LYS A 63 27.16 0.93 14.58
C LYS A 63 25.64 0.85 14.39
N ARG A 64 25.10 1.79 13.61
CA ARG A 64 23.74 1.64 13.11
C ARG A 64 23.71 0.43 12.18
N LYS A 65 22.80 -0.51 12.42
CA LYS A 65 22.51 -1.55 11.42
C LYS A 65 22.19 -0.81 10.11
N PRO A 66 22.90 -1.08 9.01
CA PRO A 66 22.62 -0.38 7.75
C PRO A 66 21.17 -0.63 7.38
N PHE A 67 20.45 0.44 7.01
CA PHE A 67 19.11 0.32 6.48
C PHE A 67 19.20 -0.51 5.18
N LYS A 68 18.74 -1.76 5.24
CA LYS A 68 18.82 -2.68 4.11
C LYS A 68 17.56 -2.54 3.28
N ILE A 69 17.71 -2.00 2.08
CA ILE A 69 16.67 -2.05 1.06
C ILE A 69 16.70 -3.45 0.45
N ASP A 70 15.60 -4.18 0.56
CA ASP A 70 15.48 -5.52 -0.02
C ASP A 70 15.28 -5.44 -1.54
N LYS A 71 14.45 -4.50 -2.00
CA LYS A 71 14.18 -4.28 -3.43
C LYS A 71 13.75 -2.85 -3.70
N PHE A 72 14.40 -2.20 -4.66
CA PHE A 72 13.97 -0.92 -5.20
C PHE A 72 13.75 -1.05 -6.70
N THR A 73 12.63 -0.53 -7.20
CA THR A 73 12.31 -0.55 -8.63
C THR A 73 11.63 0.75 -8.98
N THR A 74 12.22 1.48 -9.93
CA THR A 74 11.60 2.65 -10.55
C THR A 74 11.48 2.42 -12.04
N ARG A 75 10.36 2.85 -12.63
CA ARG A 75 10.12 2.86 -14.07
C ARG A 75 9.58 4.22 -14.45
N MET A 76 10.17 4.81 -15.47
CA MET A 76 9.77 6.09 -16.01
C MET A 76 9.43 5.91 -17.50
N ARG A 77 8.38 6.58 -17.95
CA ARG A 77 8.03 6.70 -19.37
C ARG A 77 7.88 8.19 -19.68
N LEU A 78 8.52 8.62 -20.75
CA LEU A 78 8.40 9.96 -21.32
C LEU A 78 7.85 9.82 -22.73
N LYS A 79 6.87 10.65 -23.09
CA LYS A 79 6.32 10.74 -24.43
C LYS A 79 6.18 12.22 -24.79
N SER A 80 6.60 12.59 -25.99
CA SER A 80 6.42 13.93 -26.55
C SER A 80 6.02 13.79 -28.03
N GLU A 81 5.32 14.79 -28.56
CA GLU A 81 5.03 14.89 -29.99
C GLU A 81 6.21 15.50 -30.76
N ILE A 82 6.31 15.18 -32.05
CA ILE A 82 7.25 15.79 -33.00
C ILE A 82 6.43 16.27 -34.22
N PRO A 83 6.49 17.58 -34.60
CA PRO A 83 7.21 18.66 -33.92
C PRO A 83 6.65 18.93 -32.52
N LYS A 84 7.52 19.35 -31.60
CA LYS A 84 7.15 19.59 -30.21
C LYS A 84 6.15 20.74 -30.13
N LYS A 85 4.93 20.43 -29.67
CA LYS A 85 3.93 21.44 -29.29
C LYS A 85 4.09 21.82 -27.82
N GLU A 86 3.67 23.03 -27.47
CA GLU A 86 3.69 23.50 -26.09
C GLU A 86 2.85 22.59 -25.19
N LEU A 87 3.39 22.24 -24.01
CA LEU A 87 2.80 21.32 -23.02
C LEU A 87 2.44 19.91 -23.54
N SER A 88 2.98 19.47 -24.69
CA SER A 88 2.67 18.13 -25.24
C SER A 88 3.38 16.97 -24.52
N GLU A 89 4.18 17.25 -23.49
CA GLU A 89 4.92 16.21 -22.77
C GLU A 89 4.02 15.43 -21.81
N LYS A 90 4.00 14.11 -21.99
CA LYS A 90 3.44 13.15 -21.04
C LYS A 90 4.56 12.45 -20.29
N TYR A 91 4.47 12.41 -18.97
CA TYR A 91 5.36 11.59 -18.16
C TYR A 91 4.59 10.68 -17.23
N TYR A 92 5.18 9.51 -16.99
CA TYR A 92 4.68 8.51 -16.06
C TYR A 92 5.85 7.99 -15.25
N THR A 93 5.70 7.96 -13.92
CA THR A 93 6.69 7.37 -13.02
C THR A 93 6.02 6.38 -12.08
N LYS A 94 6.65 5.23 -11.91
CA LYS A 94 6.23 4.17 -10.99
C LYS A 94 7.42 3.75 -10.15
N THR A 95 7.34 4.01 -8.86
CA THR A 95 8.37 3.66 -7.89
C THR A 95 7.81 2.67 -6.88
N LYS A 96 8.59 1.63 -6.56
CA LYS A 96 8.31 0.65 -5.52
C LYS A 96 9.58 0.38 -4.72
N CYS A 97 9.49 0.49 -3.41
CA CYS A 97 10.58 0.21 -2.48
C CYS A 97 10.09 -0.78 -1.42
N SER A 98 10.80 -1.88 -1.25
CA SER A 98 10.56 -2.88 -0.22
C SER A 98 11.76 -2.96 0.71
N PHE A 99 11.51 -2.89 2.01
CA PHE A 99 12.51 -2.96 3.07
C PHE A 99 11.87 -3.55 4.32
N ASP A 100 12.49 -4.55 4.93
CA ASP A 100 11.96 -5.22 6.13
C ASP A 100 10.49 -5.66 5.91
N ARG A 101 9.54 -5.24 6.76
CA ARG A 101 8.11 -5.55 6.62
C ARG A 101 7.33 -4.52 5.81
N TYR A 102 8.01 -3.56 5.18
CA TYR A 102 7.35 -2.44 4.51
C TYR A 102 7.53 -2.54 2.99
N THR A 103 6.48 -2.20 2.26
CA THR A 103 6.51 -1.98 0.82
C THR A 103 5.79 -0.68 0.51
N ILE A 104 6.55 0.33 0.12
CA ILE A 104 6.05 1.64 -0.28
C ILE A 104 6.03 1.70 -1.80
N TYR A 105 4.98 2.28 -2.37
CA TYR A 105 4.88 2.50 -3.80
C TYR A 105 4.18 3.83 -4.09
N LEU A 106 4.57 4.41 -5.21
CA LEU A 106 4.03 5.67 -5.71
C LEU A 106 3.97 5.61 -7.23
N VAL A 107 2.79 5.91 -7.77
CA VAL A 107 2.63 6.23 -9.19
C VAL A 107 2.35 7.72 -9.30
N THR A 108 3.01 8.37 -10.25
CA THR A 108 2.71 9.74 -10.64
C THR A 108 2.56 9.82 -12.16
N GLU A 109 1.67 10.68 -12.60
CA GLU A 109 1.46 10.96 -14.01
C GLU A 109 1.22 12.46 -14.21
N LYS A 110 1.63 12.92 -15.39
CA LYS A 110 1.29 14.22 -15.93
C LYS A 110 0.72 14.01 -17.31
N ASP A 111 -0.44 14.61 -17.56
CA ASP A 111 -1.03 14.65 -18.88
C ASP A 111 -0.52 15.82 -19.75
N PRO A 112 -0.60 15.66 -21.07
CA PRO A 112 -0.40 16.76 -22.01
C PRO A 112 -1.38 17.91 -21.75
N TYR A 113 -0.93 19.14 -22.01
CA TYR A 113 -1.70 20.38 -21.95
C TYR A 113 -2.10 20.87 -20.56
N GLU A 114 -1.63 20.19 -19.51
CA GLU A 114 -1.75 20.67 -18.14
C GLU A 114 -0.48 21.37 -17.67
N ASN A 115 -0.61 22.33 -16.75
CA ASN A 115 0.55 23.01 -16.16
C ASN A 115 1.12 22.26 -14.94
N SER A 116 0.35 21.34 -14.36
CA SER A 116 0.81 20.55 -13.21
C SER A 116 1.72 19.41 -13.68
N PHE A 117 2.89 19.31 -13.07
CA PHE A 117 3.62 18.05 -12.93
C PHE A 117 3.00 17.42 -11.68
N PHE A 118 2.43 16.22 -11.61
CA PHE A 118 1.67 15.67 -10.46
C PHE A 118 0.18 15.99 -10.52
N ASP A 119 -0.39 15.86 -11.71
CA ASP A 119 -1.85 15.90 -11.85
C ASP A 119 -2.50 14.64 -11.24
N TYR A 120 -1.92 13.47 -11.50
CA TYR A 120 -2.32 12.22 -10.86
C TYR A 120 -1.22 11.67 -9.96
N TYR A 121 -1.63 11.19 -8.78
CA TYR A 121 -0.77 10.48 -7.85
C TYR A 121 -1.52 9.35 -7.13
N SER A 122 -0.85 8.21 -6.97
CA SER A 122 -1.38 7.03 -6.29
C SER A 122 -0.33 6.48 -5.32
N PRO A 123 -0.29 6.97 -4.07
CA PRO A 123 0.61 6.49 -3.03
C PRO A 123 0.00 5.30 -2.29
N GLY A 124 0.84 4.39 -1.81
CA GLY A 124 0.42 3.37 -0.87
C GLY A 124 1.56 2.72 -0.12
N ILE A 125 1.23 2.16 1.03
CA ILE A 125 2.16 1.41 1.88
C ILE A 125 1.51 0.10 2.33
N ILE A 126 2.21 -1.00 2.09
CA ILE A 126 1.88 -2.33 2.64
C ILE A 126 2.84 -2.63 3.78
N ILE A 127 2.29 -3.05 4.91
CA ILE A 127 3.00 -3.43 6.14
C ILE A 127 2.68 -4.88 6.45
N GLY A 128 3.68 -5.72 6.57
CA GLY A 128 3.55 -7.15 6.85
C GLY A 128 4.12 -8.04 5.74
N ARG A 129 4.10 -9.35 5.98
CA ARG A 129 4.61 -10.39 5.07
C ARG A 129 3.68 -11.60 5.12
N GLY A 130 3.58 -12.32 4.00
CA GLY A 130 2.79 -13.56 3.95
C GLY A 130 1.29 -13.29 4.09
N THR A 131 0.65 -13.93 5.07
CA THR A 131 -0.81 -13.87 5.29
C THR A 131 -1.26 -12.64 6.08
N ARG A 132 -0.39 -12.11 6.95
CA ARG A 132 -0.66 -10.92 7.77
C ARG A 132 -0.14 -9.67 7.08
N GLN A 133 -1.05 -8.88 6.54
CA GLN A 133 -0.73 -7.67 5.80
C GLN A 133 -1.75 -6.57 6.12
N PHE A 134 -1.26 -5.36 6.28
CA PHE A 134 -2.06 -4.15 6.34
C PHE A 134 -1.65 -3.24 5.19
N VAL A 135 -2.60 -2.57 4.55
CA VAL A 135 -2.33 -1.57 3.52
C VAL A 135 -3.06 -0.28 3.84
N LEU A 136 -2.42 0.83 3.53
CA LEU A 136 -2.99 2.17 3.56
C LEU A 136 -2.64 2.92 2.27
N GLY A 137 -3.60 3.64 1.70
CA GLY A 137 -3.47 4.39 0.44
C GLY A 137 -4.17 3.69 -0.71
N LYS A 138 -3.65 3.81 -1.93
CA LYS A 138 -4.21 3.16 -3.11
C LYS A 138 -3.76 1.69 -3.17
N TYR A 139 -4.68 0.74 -3.31
CA TYR A 139 -4.37 -0.68 -3.39
C TYR A 139 -5.32 -1.40 -4.33
N ASN A 140 -4.98 -2.65 -4.67
CA ASN A 140 -5.83 -3.55 -5.40
C ASN A 140 -6.11 -4.78 -4.55
N LEU A 141 -7.29 -5.37 -4.73
CA LEU A 141 -7.62 -6.69 -4.23
C LEU A 141 -7.59 -7.65 -5.41
N ASP A 142 -6.99 -8.81 -5.19
CA ASP A 142 -7.04 -9.92 -6.13
C ASP A 142 -7.60 -11.15 -5.42
N LEU A 143 -8.92 -11.12 -5.33
CA LEU A 143 -9.79 -12.08 -4.66
C LEU A 143 -10.79 -12.62 -5.71
N GLY A 144 -11.58 -13.60 -5.31
CA GLY A 144 -12.71 -14.13 -6.09
C GLY A 144 -12.32 -14.88 -7.35
N SER A 145 -11.05 -15.26 -7.50
CA SER A 145 -10.52 -15.92 -8.72
C SER A 145 -10.91 -15.23 -10.03
N GLY A 146 -11.04 -13.89 -10.02
CA GLY A 146 -11.42 -13.09 -11.19
C GLY A 146 -12.93 -12.83 -11.35
N VAL A 147 -13.78 -13.42 -10.50
CA VAL A 147 -15.23 -13.20 -10.53
C VAL A 147 -15.63 -11.92 -9.79
N MET A 148 -14.94 -11.60 -8.70
CA MET A 148 -15.31 -10.50 -7.80
C MET A 148 -14.09 -9.97 -7.07
N LEU A 149 -13.95 -8.65 -6.98
CA LEU A 149 -12.82 -7.99 -6.30
C LEU A 149 -11.45 -8.41 -6.88
N SER A 150 -11.34 -8.45 -8.22
CA SER A 150 -10.09 -8.66 -8.95
C SER A 150 -9.74 -7.44 -9.80
N PRO A 151 -8.46 -7.15 -10.08
CA PRO A 151 -8.05 -5.98 -10.85
C PRO A 151 -8.33 -6.10 -12.36
N ILE A 152 -8.62 -7.30 -12.85
CA ILE A 152 -8.91 -7.58 -14.27
C ILE A 152 -10.38 -7.95 -14.36
N GLY A 153 -11.16 -7.18 -15.10
CA GLY A 153 -12.57 -7.47 -15.36
C GLY A 153 -13.51 -6.65 -14.50
N SER A 154 -13.92 -5.51 -15.03
CA SER A 154 -15.30 -5.06 -15.03
C SER A 154 -16.15 -5.46 -13.82
N PHE A 155 -16.34 -4.54 -12.88
CA PHE A 155 -17.35 -4.66 -11.83
C PHE A 155 -18.77 -4.94 -12.37
N PHE A 156 -19.00 -4.76 -13.68
CA PHE A 156 -20.29 -4.90 -14.37
C PHE A 156 -20.31 -5.83 -15.60
N TYR A 157 -19.20 -6.45 -16.01
CA TYR A 157 -19.19 -7.34 -17.20
C TYR A 157 -18.56 -8.69 -16.87
N SER A 158 -19.38 -9.74 -16.98
CA SER A 158 -18.94 -11.14 -17.00
C SER A 158 -18.16 -11.42 -18.29
N THR A 159 -16.88 -11.09 -18.32
CA THR A 159 -15.98 -11.62 -19.35
C THR A 159 -15.69 -13.09 -19.05
N ASP A 160 -15.78 -13.96 -20.07
CA ASP A 160 -15.57 -15.41 -20.01
C ASP A 160 -14.13 -15.75 -19.58
N PHE A 161 -13.87 -15.84 -18.27
CA PHE A 161 -12.58 -16.24 -17.72
C PHE A 161 -12.53 -17.76 -17.52
N ARG A 162 -12.12 -18.49 -18.56
CA ARG A 162 -11.84 -19.95 -18.49
C ARG A 162 -10.60 -20.31 -17.66
N VAL A 163 -9.99 -19.35 -16.97
CA VAL A 163 -8.77 -19.56 -16.16
C VAL A 163 -9.03 -19.07 -14.74
N MET A 164 -9.10 -20.01 -13.81
CA MET A 164 -9.18 -19.71 -12.38
C MET A 164 -7.82 -19.15 -11.93
N ILE A 165 -7.72 -17.83 -11.79
CA ILE A 165 -6.47 -17.16 -11.41
C ILE A 165 -6.20 -17.42 -9.92
N LYS A 166 -4.92 -17.65 -9.57
CA LYS A 166 -4.48 -17.75 -8.18
C LYS A 166 -4.65 -16.40 -7.49
N GLU A 167 -5.51 -16.36 -6.47
CA GLU A 167 -5.74 -15.18 -5.64
C GLU A 167 -4.44 -14.74 -4.93
N ARG A 168 -4.02 -13.50 -5.18
CA ARG A 168 -2.82 -12.90 -4.55
C ARG A 168 -3.15 -12.15 -3.26
N GLY A 169 -4.43 -11.83 -3.01
CA GLY A 169 -4.85 -11.04 -1.86
C GLY A 169 -4.64 -9.54 -2.10
N ILE A 170 -4.07 -8.84 -1.11
CA ILE A 170 -3.78 -7.41 -1.22
C ILE A 170 -2.54 -7.22 -2.11
N ILE A 171 -2.68 -6.41 -3.16
CA ILE A 171 -1.57 -6.10 -4.07
C ILE A 171 -1.40 -4.58 -4.21
N PRO A 172 -0.16 -4.10 -4.43
CA PRO A 172 0.08 -2.67 -4.60
C PRO A 172 -0.60 -2.14 -5.87
N TYR A 173 -1.28 -1.00 -5.76
CA TYR A 173 -1.82 -0.31 -6.92
C TYR A 173 -0.67 0.36 -7.69
N THR A 174 -0.51 -0.01 -8.94
CA THR A 174 0.64 0.44 -9.72
C THR A 174 0.29 0.74 -11.18
N SER A 175 -0.94 1.23 -11.39
CA SER A 175 -1.51 1.67 -12.66
C SER A 175 -1.78 3.18 -12.61
N VAL A 176 -2.04 3.74 -13.79
CA VAL A 176 -2.44 5.14 -14.00
C VAL A 176 -3.95 5.33 -14.08
N LEU A 177 -4.72 4.24 -14.17
CA LEU A 177 -6.17 4.33 -14.29
C LEU A 177 -6.75 4.95 -13.00
N GLU A 178 -7.25 6.16 -13.08
CA GLU A 178 -7.71 6.92 -11.90
C GLU A 178 -8.96 6.27 -11.27
N ASN A 179 -9.89 5.85 -12.14
CA ASN A 179 -11.15 5.21 -11.79
C ASN A 179 -11.04 3.73 -11.39
N SER A 180 -9.83 3.22 -11.18
CA SER A 180 -9.58 1.81 -10.86
C SER A 180 -8.90 1.64 -9.51
N GLY A 181 -9.03 0.42 -8.96
CA GLY A 181 -8.50 0.07 -7.64
C GLY A 181 -9.29 0.67 -6.49
N PHE A 182 -8.69 0.65 -5.31
CA PHE A 182 -9.29 1.12 -4.07
C PHE A 182 -8.38 2.17 -3.43
N PHE A 183 -8.95 3.16 -2.76
CA PHE A 183 -8.20 4.15 -1.98
C PHE A 183 -8.70 4.15 -0.53
N GLY A 184 -7.90 3.66 0.40
CA GLY A 184 -8.30 3.53 1.79
C GLY A 184 -7.39 2.58 2.56
N ALA A 185 -7.97 1.59 3.23
CA ALA A 185 -7.22 0.62 4.01
C ALA A 185 -7.76 -0.79 3.84
N ALA A 186 -6.86 -1.77 3.89
CA ALA A 186 -7.25 -3.18 3.99
C ALA A 186 -6.34 -3.93 4.95
N TYR A 187 -6.88 -4.97 5.56
CA TYR A 187 -6.18 -5.83 6.49
C TYR A 187 -6.48 -7.28 6.16
N SER A 188 -5.43 -8.09 6.04
CA SER A 188 -5.50 -9.53 5.85
C SER A 188 -4.77 -10.21 6.99
N ASP A 189 -5.34 -11.30 7.48
CA ASP A 189 -4.67 -12.19 8.44
C ASP A 189 -5.16 -13.64 8.26
N SER A 190 -4.42 -14.57 8.85
CA SER A 190 -4.78 -15.99 8.87
C SER A 190 -4.56 -16.53 10.27
N LEU A 191 -5.67 -16.81 10.96
CA LEU A 191 -5.69 -17.53 12.23
C LEU A 191 -6.32 -18.92 11.98
N PHE A 192 -7.50 -19.18 12.51
CA PHE A 192 -8.30 -20.39 12.24
C PHE A 192 -9.04 -20.34 10.88
N LEU A 193 -9.21 -19.13 10.34
CA LEU A 193 -9.68 -18.85 9.00
C LEU A 193 -8.82 -17.74 8.41
N LYS A 194 -8.76 -17.68 7.08
CA LYS A 194 -8.12 -16.56 6.38
C LYS A 194 -9.18 -15.51 6.12
N TYR A 195 -8.92 -14.28 6.54
CA TYR A 195 -9.85 -13.18 6.32
C TYR A 195 -9.14 -11.96 5.75
N THR A 196 -9.86 -11.18 4.97
CA THR A 196 -9.45 -9.86 4.49
C THR A 196 -10.60 -8.90 4.70
N LEU A 197 -10.37 -7.80 5.40
CA LEU A 197 -11.29 -6.68 5.56
C LEU A 197 -10.76 -5.52 4.74
N PHE A 198 -11.64 -4.76 4.10
CA PHE A 198 -11.22 -3.63 3.30
C PHE A 198 -12.23 -2.49 3.33
N PHE A 199 -11.71 -1.29 3.15
CA PHE A 199 -12.46 -0.05 3.07
C PHE A 199 -11.82 0.86 2.01
N SER A 200 -12.65 1.42 1.14
CA SER A 200 -12.26 2.37 0.12
C SER A 200 -13.18 3.58 0.16
N ASN A 201 -12.61 4.77 0.02
CA ASN A 201 -13.32 6.00 -0.26
C ASN A 201 -12.53 6.80 -1.28
N GLN A 202 -12.99 6.79 -2.52
CA GLN A 202 -12.29 7.42 -3.63
C GLN A 202 -13.23 8.29 -4.44
N LYS A 203 -12.67 9.34 -5.03
CA LYS A 203 -13.35 10.11 -6.06
C LYS A 203 -13.05 9.49 -7.42
N LEU A 204 -14.06 9.51 -8.27
CA LEU A 204 -14.07 8.95 -9.60
C LEU A 204 -14.49 10.05 -10.57
N ASP A 205 -13.91 10.00 -11.75
CA ASP A 205 -14.27 10.87 -12.86
C ASP A 205 -15.57 10.40 -13.48
N GLY A 206 -16.45 11.34 -13.77
CA GLY A 206 -17.74 11.01 -14.35
C GLY A 206 -18.56 12.20 -14.77
N ARG A 207 -19.59 11.90 -15.55
CA ARG A 207 -20.56 12.89 -16.06
C ARG A 207 -21.70 13.04 -15.08
N ILE A 208 -22.00 14.29 -14.73
CA ILE A 208 -23.16 14.66 -13.93
C ILE A 208 -24.17 15.37 -14.84
N ASP A 209 -25.45 15.06 -14.67
CA ASP A 209 -26.56 15.72 -15.36
C ASP A 209 -26.86 17.11 -14.77
N SER A 210 -27.57 17.94 -15.51
CA SER A 210 -28.21 19.19 -15.06
C SER A 210 -29.01 19.05 -13.75
N LEU A 211 -29.58 17.87 -13.49
CA LEU A 211 -30.31 17.53 -12.27
C LEU A 211 -29.42 17.08 -11.09
N GLY A 212 -28.09 17.02 -11.29
CA GLY A 212 -27.13 16.64 -10.25
C GLY A 212 -26.86 15.14 -10.08
N ALA A 213 -27.45 14.28 -10.93
CA ALA A 213 -27.25 12.82 -10.89
C ALA A 213 -26.05 12.36 -11.73
N ALA A 214 -25.37 11.30 -11.30
CA ALA A 214 -24.29 10.67 -12.07
C ALA A 214 -24.87 9.86 -13.25
N ARG A 215 -24.26 10.01 -14.44
CA ARG A 215 -24.70 9.32 -15.68
C ARG A 215 -23.74 8.23 -16.13
N SER A 216 -22.44 8.47 -16.04
CA SER A 216 -21.41 7.54 -16.48
C SER A 216 -20.06 7.83 -15.83
N PHE A 217 -19.23 6.80 -15.71
CA PHE A 217 -17.80 6.95 -15.42
C PHE A 217 -17.04 7.41 -16.67
N ASP A 218 -15.94 8.15 -16.49
CA ASP A 218 -14.98 8.43 -17.56
C ASP A 218 -13.88 7.36 -17.56
N GLU A 219 -13.83 6.51 -18.59
CA GLU A 219 -12.85 5.41 -18.65
C GLU A 219 -11.48 5.89 -19.16
N SER A 220 -11.41 7.09 -19.75
CA SER A 220 -10.22 7.55 -20.43
C SER A 220 -9.12 7.97 -19.45
N GLY A 221 -9.49 8.57 -18.32
CA GLY A 221 -8.56 9.10 -17.31
C GLY A 221 -7.58 10.14 -17.86
N TYR A 222 -7.90 10.76 -19.00
CA TYR A 222 -7.09 11.81 -19.62
C TYR A 222 -7.74 13.18 -19.41
N HIS A 223 -7.00 14.15 -18.87
CA HIS A 223 -7.51 15.50 -18.57
C HIS A 223 -6.95 16.58 -19.50
N THR A 224 -7.07 16.36 -20.82
CA THR A 224 -6.42 17.21 -21.83
C THR A 224 -7.22 18.43 -22.26
N ASP A 225 -8.49 18.54 -21.89
CA ASP A 225 -9.38 19.65 -22.26
C ASP A 225 -10.20 20.17 -21.06
N SER A 226 -10.83 21.35 -21.19
CA SER A 226 -11.65 21.91 -20.10
C SER A 226 -12.82 21.00 -19.72
N LEU A 227 -13.39 20.29 -20.69
CA LEU A 227 -14.52 19.39 -20.45
C LEU A 227 -14.13 18.13 -19.67
N SER A 228 -12.93 17.57 -19.88
CA SER A 228 -12.42 16.44 -19.09
C SER A 228 -12.06 16.88 -17.67
N ARG A 229 -11.46 18.07 -17.52
CA ARG A 229 -11.18 18.65 -16.19
C ARG A 229 -12.45 18.89 -15.37
N ASP A 230 -13.53 19.35 -16.00
CA ASP A 230 -14.83 19.53 -15.32
C ASP A 230 -15.47 18.20 -14.88
N ARG A 231 -15.05 17.07 -15.47
CA ARG A 231 -15.50 15.72 -15.12
C ARG A 231 -14.62 15.05 -14.06
N LYS A 232 -13.51 15.66 -13.67
CA LYS A 232 -12.58 15.13 -12.67
C LYS A 232 -13.21 15.08 -11.28
N ASP A 233 -13.01 13.97 -10.57
CA ASP A 233 -13.34 13.86 -9.13
C ASP A 233 -14.82 14.14 -8.78
N ARG A 234 -15.74 13.88 -9.72
CA ARG A 234 -17.15 14.27 -9.61
C ARG A 234 -18.01 13.30 -8.82
N ILE A 235 -17.60 12.03 -8.73
CA ILE A 235 -18.40 10.96 -8.12
C ILE A 235 -17.61 10.36 -6.96
N ASN A 236 -18.15 10.41 -5.74
CA ASN A 236 -17.54 9.76 -4.59
C ASN A 236 -18.05 8.32 -4.45
N GLU A 237 -17.15 7.35 -4.57
CA GLU A 237 -17.40 5.94 -4.30
C GLU A 237 -16.88 5.57 -2.91
N LYS A 238 -17.78 5.01 -2.10
CA LYS A 238 -17.45 4.47 -0.78
C LYS A 238 -17.78 2.99 -0.76
N MET A 239 -16.78 2.17 -0.44
CA MET A 239 -16.93 0.72 -0.37
C MET A 239 -16.37 0.19 0.94
N PHE A 240 -17.02 -0.83 1.48
CA PHE A 240 -16.43 -1.67 2.52
C PHE A 240 -16.85 -3.12 2.29
N GLY A 241 -16.02 -4.04 2.72
CA GLY A 241 -16.31 -5.46 2.52
C GLY A 241 -15.32 -6.37 3.21
N TYR A 242 -15.57 -7.65 3.02
CA TYR A 242 -14.75 -8.71 3.56
C TYR A 242 -14.60 -9.88 2.57
N ASP A 243 -13.56 -10.68 2.79
CA ASP A 243 -13.33 -12.01 2.23
C ASP A 243 -13.01 -12.93 3.41
N ILE A 244 -13.75 -14.02 3.56
CA ILE A 244 -13.53 -15.05 4.58
C ILE A 244 -13.36 -16.38 3.86
N ARG A 245 -12.30 -17.10 4.22
CA ARG A 245 -11.95 -18.40 3.65
C ARG A 245 -11.64 -19.40 4.74
N TYR A 246 -12.27 -20.55 4.62
CA TYR A 246 -12.09 -21.68 5.51
C TYR A 246 -11.69 -22.91 4.70
N GLN A 247 -10.59 -23.55 5.10
CA GLN A 247 -10.10 -24.78 4.50
C GLN A 247 -10.37 -25.92 5.48
N PHE A 248 -11.10 -26.95 5.03
CA PHE A 248 -11.34 -28.18 5.77
C PHE A 248 -10.96 -29.37 4.89
N SER A 249 -9.87 -30.08 5.25
CA SER A 249 -9.25 -31.11 4.41
C SER A 249 -9.02 -30.60 2.99
N ASP A 250 -9.73 -31.15 2.02
CA ASP A 250 -9.61 -30.87 0.60
C ASP A 250 -10.62 -29.83 0.09
N LEU A 251 -11.51 -29.37 0.98
CA LEU A 251 -12.57 -28.42 0.68
C LEU A 251 -12.20 -27.02 1.17
N LEU A 252 -12.12 -26.07 0.24
CA LEU A 252 -12.08 -24.63 0.51
C LEU A 252 -13.48 -24.04 0.32
N VAL A 253 -14.00 -23.41 1.36
CA VAL A 253 -15.21 -22.61 1.31
C VAL A 253 -14.84 -21.14 1.51
N SER A 254 -15.43 -20.27 0.69
CA SER A 254 -15.20 -18.84 0.74
C SER A 254 -16.50 -18.07 0.64
N ASN A 255 -16.63 -17.03 1.45
CA ASN A 255 -17.65 -16.00 1.26
C ASN A 255 -16.97 -14.64 1.20
N ARG A 256 -17.37 -13.82 0.23
CA ARG A 256 -16.87 -12.47 0.07
C ARG A 256 -18.03 -11.55 -0.25
N THR A 257 -18.11 -10.45 0.47
CA THR A 257 -19.23 -9.51 0.37
C THR A 257 -18.70 -8.10 0.44
N TYR A 258 -19.26 -7.21 -0.37
CA TYR A 258 -19.02 -5.77 -0.23
C TYR A 258 -20.31 -4.98 -0.38
N TRP A 259 -20.31 -3.82 0.24
CA TRP A 259 -21.32 -2.78 0.08
C TRP A 259 -20.65 -1.58 -0.59
N CYS A 260 -21.35 -0.99 -1.54
CA CYS A 260 -20.90 0.17 -2.28
C CYS A 260 -21.97 1.25 -2.22
N SER A 261 -21.53 2.50 -2.11
CA SER A 261 -22.38 3.66 -2.27
C SER A 261 -21.72 4.73 -3.12
N TYR A 262 -22.48 5.33 -4.04
CA TYR A 262 -22.10 6.46 -4.87
C TYR A 262 -22.79 7.74 -4.41
N ASN A 263 -22.06 8.84 -4.50
CA ASN A 263 -22.61 10.19 -4.35
C ASN A 263 -22.01 11.10 -5.43
N PRO A 264 -22.82 11.71 -6.32
CA PRO A 264 -24.28 11.59 -6.42
C PRO A 264 -24.76 10.21 -6.91
N GLU A 265 -26.06 9.95 -6.79
CA GLU A 265 -26.67 8.67 -7.22
C GLU A 265 -26.62 8.51 -8.75
N PHE A 266 -26.53 7.25 -9.22
CA PHE A 266 -26.50 6.94 -10.64
C PHE A 266 -27.90 6.82 -11.22
N VAL A 267 -28.15 7.55 -12.31
CA VAL A 267 -29.40 7.52 -13.08
C VAL A 267 -29.10 7.16 -14.53
N CYS A 268 -29.42 5.94 -14.95
CA CYS A 268 -29.29 5.53 -16.34
C CYS A 268 -30.48 6.06 -17.16
N ASN A 269 -30.23 6.55 -18.38
CA ASN A 269 -31.31 7.06 -19.24
C ASN A 269 -31.94 5.99 -20.14
N ASP A 270 -31.25 4.87 -20.40
CA ASP A 270 -31.76 3.73 -21.16
C ASP A 270 -30.72 2.59 -21.20
N SER A 271 -30.77 1.65 -20.25
CA SER A 271 -29.99 0.41 -20.32
C SER A 271 -30.60 -0.67 -19.44
N PHE A 272 -30.94 -1.80 -20.06
CA PHE A 272 -31.43 -3.01 -19.36
C PHE A 272 -30.36 -3.71 -18.51
N THR A 273 -29.08 -3.30 -18.59
CA THR A 273 -27.93 -4.03 -18.04
C THR A 273 -27.04 -3.22 -17.11
N LYS A 274 -27.40 -1.96 -16.77
CA LYS A 274 -26.61 -1.11 -15.87
C LYS A 274 -27.33 -0.82 -14.56
N PHE A 275 -26.55 -0.78 -13.48
CA PHE A 275 -26.99 -0.46 -12.12
C PHE A 275 -27.74 0.88 -12.04
N TYR A 276 -28.82 0.92 -11.26
CA TYR A 276 -29.63 2.11 -10.96
C TYR A 276 -29.60 2.40 -9.45
N GLY A 277 -29.38 3.66 -9.07
CA GLY A 277 -29.38 4.13 -7.69
C GLY A 277 -28.00 4.49 -7.13
N GLY A 278 -27.94 4.70 -5.82
CA GLY A 278 -26.73 5.13 -5.11
C GLY A 278 -26.11 4.09 -4.19
N LYS A 279 -26.75 2.94 -3.96
CA LYS A 279 -26.29 1.93 -2.99
C LYS A 279 -26.58 0.51 -3.47
N PHE A 280 -25.62 -0.39 -3.31
CA PHE A 280 -25.80 -1.82 -3.57
C PHE A 280 -24.84 -2.64 -2.73
N TRP A 281 -25.08 -3.95 -2.73
CA TRP A 281 -24.16 -4.93 -2.18
C TRP A 281 -24.06 -6.11 -3.12
N THR A 282 -22.91 -6.76 -3.10
CA THR A 282 -22.63 -7.97 -3.88
C THR A 282 -22.02 -8.99 -2.94
N SER A 283 -22.45 -10.24 -3.03
CA SER A 283 -21.89 -11.37 -2.29
C SER A 283 -21.57 -12.52 -3.24
N GLY A 284 -20.42 -13.14 -3.04
CA GLY A 284 -19.97 -14.31 -3.77
C GLY A 284 -19.66 -15.45 -2.82
N LEU A 285 -20.15 -16.64 -3.16
CA LEU A 285 -19.77 -17.90 -2.54
C LEU A 285 -18.83 -18.65 -3.48
N GLY A 286 -17.71 -19.13 -2.95
CA GLY A 286 -16.75 -19.95 -3.70
C GLY A 286 -16.51 -21.27 -2.98
N LEU A 287 -16.60 -22.35 -3.73
CA LEU A 287 -16.31 -23.70 -3.26
C LEU A 287 -15.23 -24.30 -4.17
N LYS A 288 -14.15 -24.79 -3.57
CA LYS A 288 -13.08 -25.48 -4.30
C LYS A 288 -12.74 -26.78 -3.59
N TYR A 289 -12.80 -27.89 -4.31
CA TYR A 289 -12.40 -29.21 -3.83
C TYR A 289 -11.14 -29.66 -4.57
N SER A 290 -10.14 -30.15 -3.83
CA SER A 290 -8.88 -30.67 -4.40
C SER A 290 -8.68 -32.12 -3.95
N GLY A 291 -9.28 -33.08 -4.67
CA GLY A 291 -9.03 -34.50 -4.44
C GLY A 291 -7.93 -35.03 -5.37
N ASP A 292 -7.15 -36.01 -4.89
CA ASP A 292 -6.29 -36.80 -5.75
C ASP A 292 -7.19 -37.64 -6.68
N PHE A 293 -7.10 -37.42 -7.99
CA PHE A 293 -7.67 -38.37 -8.95
C PHE A 293 -6.73 -39.58 -9.01
N LEU A 294 -7.21 -40.72 -8.49
CA LEU A 294 -6.61 -42.04 -8.71
C LEU A 294 -6.57 -42.39 -10.20
#